data_AF-A0A530M2Z8-F1
#
_entry.id   AF-A0A530M2Z8-F1
#
_cell.length_a   1.000
_cell.length_b   1.000
_cell.length_c   1.000
_cell.angle_alpha   90.00
_cell.angle_beta   90.00
_cell.angle_gamma   90.00
#
_symmetry.space_group_name_H-M   'P 1'
#
loop_
_entity.id
_entity.type
_entity.pdbx_description
1 polymer ?
#
loop_
_entity_poly.entity_id
_entity_poly.type
_entity_poly.pdbx_seq_one_letter_code
_entity_poly.pdbx_strand_id
1 'polypeptide(L)'
;LHAITFVINRNSGRYVRGLSLEQIADALALACGPWGSMADYLHSTVSHLEGMGIHDRQLWRLQELVGERIEASTAEDLPAK
;
A
#
# COMPACT_ATOMS: atom_id res chain seq x y z
N LEU A 1 -18.22 -24.59 9.63
CA LEU A 1 -17.31 -23.61 10.26
C LEU A 1 -18.06 -22.29 10.40
N HIS A 2 -17.92 -21.58 11.52
CA HIS A 2 -18.40 -20.20 11.68
C HIS A 2 -17.20 -19.28 11.95
N ALA A 3 -17.20 -18.10 11.34
CA ALA A 3 -16.13 -17.09 11.48
C ALA A 3 -16.73 -15.70 11.64
N ILE A 4 -15.97 -14.80 12.27
CA ILE A 4 -16.29 -13.38 12.42
C ILE A 4 -15.27 -12.58 11.62
N THR A 5 -15.71 -11.53 10.93
CA THR A 5 -14.84 -10.62 10.16
C THR A 5 -15.20 -9.16 10.42
N PHE A 6 -14.26 -8.26 10.16
CA PHE A 6 -14.42 -6.82 10.30
C PHE A 6 -14.34 -6.18 8.92
N VAL A 7 -15.36 -5.38 8.56
CA VAL A 7 -15.43 -4.67 7.29
C VAL A 7 -15.65 -3.19 7.51
N ILE A 8 -15.13 -2.36 6.61
CA ILE A 8 -15.34 -0.91 6.67
C ILE A 8 -16.79 -0.55 6.31
N ASN A 9 -17.39 0.37 7.07
CA ASN A 9 -18.69 0.94 6.72
C ASN A 9 -18.57 1.85 5.49
N ARG A 10 -19.22 1.47 4.38
CA ARG A 10 -19.17 2.19 3.10
C ARG A 10 -19.82 3.59 3.13
N ASN A 11 -20.61 3.88 4.17
CA ASN A 11 -21.21 5.20 4.40
C ASN A 11 -20.33 6.13 5.26
N SER A 12 -19.20 5.63 5.76
CA SER A 12 -18.26 6.45 6.52
C SER A 12 -17.52 7.42 5.59
N GLY A 13 -17.26 8.64 6.05
CA GLY A 13 -16.38 9.59 5.36
C GLY A 13 -14.92 9.11 5.22
N ARG A 14 -14.55 8.03 5.92
CA ARG A 14 -13.23 7.38 5.80
C ARG A 14 -13.16 6.35 4.67
N TYR A 15 -14.28 6.01 4.03
CA TYR A 15 -14.31 5.06 2.92
C TYR A 15 -14.17 5.80 1.58
N VAL A 16 -12.96 5.79 1.03
CA VAL A 16 -12.64 6.36 -0.29
C VAL A 16 -12.88 5.32 -1.37
N ARG A 17 -13.47 5.74 -2.50
CA ARG A 17 -13.85 4.87 -3.62
C ARG A 17 -13.55 5.54 -4.95
N GLY A 18 -13.36 4.73 -6.00
CA GLY A 18 -13.12 5.23 -7.36
C GLY A 18 -11.69 5.67 -7.67
N LEU A 19 -10.72 5.30 -6.82
CA LEU A 19 -9.31 5.51 -7.11
C LEU A 19 -8.77 4.39 -8.00
N SER A 20 -7.95 4.74 -8.98
CA SER A 20 -7.14 3.78 -9.73
C SER A 20 -6.03 3.21 -8.85
N LEU A 21 -5.41 2.11 -9.28
CA LEU A 21 -4.32 1.50 -8.53
C LEU A 21 -3.10 2.44 -8.44
N GLU A 22 -2.86 3.21 -9.50
CA GLU A 22 -1.80 4.23 -9.58
C GLU A 22 -2.06 5.37 -8.59
N GLN A 23 -3.29 5.87 -8.50
CA GLN A 23 -3.66 6.91 -7.54
C GLN A 23 -3.53 6.42 -6.10
N ILE A 24 -3.85 5.15 -5.84
CA ILE A 24 -3.62 4.53 -4.53
C ILE A 24 -2.11 4.49 -4.27
N ALA A 25 -1.30 4.00 -5.21
CA ALA A 25 0.14 3.93 -5.06
C ALA A 25 0.78 5.31 -4.80
N ASP A 26 0.35 6.36 -5.52
CA ASP A 26 0.80 7.75 -5.30
C ASP A 26 0.54 8.19 -3.84
N ALA A 27 -0.65 7.88 -3.32
CA ALA A 27 -1.02 8.21 -1.94
C ALA A 27 -0.23 7.39 -0.91
N LEU A 28 -0.08 6.08 -1.11
CA LEU A 28 0.60 5.21 -0.15
C LEU A 28 2.11 5.46 -0.09
N ALA A 29 2.73 5.85 -1.20
CA ALA A 29 4.17 6.17 -1.25
C ALA A 29 4.55 7.35 -0.35
N LEU A 30 3.63 8.30 -0.13
CA LEU A 30 3.86 9.51 0.67
C LEU A 30 3.24 9.45 2.08
N ALA A 31 2.37 8.47 2.34
CA ALA A 31 1.62 8.41 3.59
C ALA A 31 2.46 7.91 4.77
N CYS A 32 2.48 8.69 5.86
CA CYS A 32 3.12 8.31 7.13
C CYS A 32 2.23 8.73 8.31
N GLY A 33 2.13 7.86 9.31
CA GLY A 33 1.40 8.10 10.55
C GLY A 33 2.22 7.77 11.79
N PRO A 34 1.61 7.82 12.99
CA PRO A 34 2.32 7.56 14.25
C PRO A 34 2.99 6.18 14.36
N TRP A 35 2.62 5.23 13.50
CA TRP A 35 3.07 3.84 13.53
C TRP A 35 4.01 3.49 12.36
N GLY A 36 4.44 4.48 11.57
CA GLY A 36 5.33 4.29 10.43
C GLY A 36 4.68 4.64 9.09
N SER A 37 5.41 4.34 8.01
CA SER A 37 4.95 4.60 6.65
C SER A 37 3.94 3.56 6.18
N MET A 38 3.08 3.96 5.26
CA MET A 38 2.14 3.06 4.64
C MET A 38 2.81 2.07 3.67
N ALA A 39 3.96 2.46 3.10
CA ALA A 39 4.81 1.58 2.31
C ALA A 39 5.34 0.40 3.14
N ASP A 40 5.85 0.65 4.36
CA ASP A 40 6.33 -0.41 5.26
C ASP A 40 5.21 -1.37 5.66
N TYR A 41 4.03 -0.82 5.97
CA TYR A 41 2.86 -1.63 6.31
C TYR A 41 2.41 -2.51 5.13
N LEU A 42 2.36 -1.95 3.93
CA LEU A 42 1.98 -2.68 2.72
C LEU A 42 2.97 -3.83 2.46
N HIS A 43 4.27 -3.53 2.46
CA HIS A 43 5.32 -4.53 2.25
C HIS A 43 5.26 -5.65 3.30
N SER A 44 5.14 -5.28 4.59
CA SER A 44 5.03 -6.26 5.67
C SER A 44 3.81 -7.16 5.49
N THR A 45 2.67 -6.59 5.10
CA THR A 45 1.44 -7.35 4.86
C THR A 45 1.62 -8.35 3.72
N VAL A 46 2.20 -7.94 2.59
CA VAL A 46 2.44 -8.83 1.46
C VAL A 46 3.40 -9.95 1.82
N SER A 47 4.52 -9.64 2.48
CA SER A 47 5.50 -10.63 2.91
C SER A 47 4.91 -11.68 3.88
N HIS A 48 4.04 -11.28 4.80
CA HIS A 48 3.35 -12.22 5.69
C HIS A 48 2.36 -13.11 4.92
N LEU A 49 1.59 -12.55 3.98
CA LEU A 49 0.67 -13.32 3.15
C LEU A 49 1.43 -14.34 2.29
N GLU A 50 2.54 -13.93 1.67
CA GLU A 50 3.41 -14.81 0.90
C GLU A 50 3.96 -15.95 1.77
N GLY A 51 4.44 -15.66 2.98
CA GLY A 51 4.91 -16.68 3.93
C GLY A 51 3.83 -17.69 4.34
N MET A 52 2.54 -17.34 4.23
CA MET A 52 1.40 -18.23 4.43
C MET A 52 0.93 -18.93 3.14
N GLY A 53 1.62 -18.73 2.02
CA GLY A 53 1.25 -19.27 0.71
C GLY A 53 0.11 -18.54 0.01
N ILE A 54 -0.22 -17.33 0.46
CA ILE A 54 -1.28 -16.49 -0.12
C ILE A 54 -0.65 -15.44 -1.03
N HIS A 55 -0.88 -15.57 -2.34
CA HIS A 55 -0.33 -14.68 -3.36
C HIS A 55 -1.43 -13.83 -4.02
N ASP A 56 -1.76 -12.69 -3.41
CA ASP A 56 -2.74 -11.74 -3.94
C ASP A 56 -2.13 -10.84 -5.01
N ARG A 57 -2.49 -11.07 -6.29
CA ARG A 57 -1.91 -10.34 -7.44
C ARG A 57 -2.09 -8.82 -7.36
N GLN A 58 -3.18 -8.32 -6.77
CA GLN A 58 -3.38 -6.86 -6.69
C GLN A 58 -2.48 -6.24 -5.64
N LEU A 59 -2.32 -6.89 -4.48
CA LEU A 59 -1.40 -6.40 -3.45
C LEU A 59 0.06 -6.43 -3.93
N TRP A 60 0.45 -7.47 -4.67
CA TRP A 60 1.75 -7.56 -5.31
C TRP A 60 1.99 -6.42 -6.30
N ARG A 61 1.03 -6.18 -7.21
CA ARG A 61 1.15 -5.06 -8.14
C ARG A 61 1.18 -3.70 -7.43
N LEU A 62 0.42 -3.56 -6.33
CA LEU A 62 0.40 -2.33 -5.56
C LEU A 62 1.73 -2.06 -4.87
N GLN A 63 2.37 -3.07 -4.25
CA GLN A 63 3.68 -2.86 -3.62
C GLN A 63 4.77 -2.51 -4.65
N GLU A 64 4.72 -3.09 -5.85
CA GLU A 64 5.64 -2.73 -6.95
C GLU A 64 5.48 -1.27 -7.33
N LEU A 65 4.24 -0.82 -7.58
CA LEU A 65 3.94 0.56 -7.94
C LEU A 65 4.38 1.55 -6.86
N VAL A 66 4.19 1.21 -5.58
CA VAL A 66 4.65 2.03 -4.45
C VAL A 66 6.18 2.08 -4.40
N GLY A 67 6.86 0.95 -4.60
CA GLY A 67 8.32 0.89 -4.67
C GLY A 67 8.87 1.77 -5.80
N GLU A 68 8.31 1.68 -6.99
CA GLU A 68 8.68 2.51 -8.16
C GLU A 68 8.61 4.02 -7.82
N ARG A 69 7.60 4.46 -7.04
CA ARG A 69 7.43 5.86 -6.66
C ARG A 69 8.45 6.34 -5.64
N ILE A 70 8.78 5.48 -4.66
CA ILE A 70 9.80 5.78 -3.64
C ILE A 70 11.19 5.87 -4.29
N GLU A 71 11.49 4.97 -5.23
CA GLU A 71 12.74 5.02 -5.99
C GLU A 71 12.83 6.29 -6.83
N ALA A 72 11.74 6.66 -7.53
CA ALA A 72 11.67 7.88 -8.31
C ALA A 72 11.88 9.14 -7.46
N SER A 73 11.24 9.25 -6.28
CA SER A 73 11.41 10.40 -5.39
C SER A 73 12.84 10.51 -4.84
N THR A 74 13.48 9.37 -4.56
CA THR A 74 14.86 9.33 -4.05
C THR A 74 15.87 9.75 -5.12
N ALA A 75 15.60 9.45 -6.40
CA ALA A 75 16.46 9.84 -7.52
C ALA A 75 16.41 11.34 -7.82
N GLU A 76 15.28 12.02 -7.57
CA GLU A 76 15.13 13.47 -7.73
C GLU A 76 15.89 14.27 -6.65
N ASP A 77 16.11 13.69 -5.48
CA ASP A 77 16.83 14.33 -4.36
C ASP A 77 18.37 14.25 -4.46
N LEU A 78 18.94 13.54 -5.45
CA LEU A 78 20.38 13.56 -5.71
C LEU A 78 20.78 14.85 -6.47
N PRO A 79 21.76 15.65 -5.97
CA PRO A 79 22.24 16.80 -6.72
C PRO A 79 22.83 16.35 -8.05
N ALA A 80 22.38 16.99 -9.14
CA ALA A 80 22.95 16.83 -10.48
C ALA A 80 24.47 17.00 -10.39
N LYS A 81 25.19 15.94 -10.79
CA LYS A 81 26.65 15.84 -10.75
C LYS A 81 27.33 16.90 -11.61
#